data_AF-A0A6J4WWG4-F1
#
_entry.id   AF-A0A6J4WWG4-F1
#
_cell.length_a   1.000
_cell.length_b   1.000
_cell.length_c   1.000
_cell.angle_alpha   90.00
_cell.angle_beta   90.00
_cell.angle_gamma   90.00
#
_symmetry.space_group_name_H-M   'P 1'
#
loop_
_entity.id
_entity.type
_entity.pdbx_description
1 polymer ?
#
loop_
_entity_poly.entity_id
_entity_poly.type
_entity_poly.pdbx_seq_one_letter_code
_entity_poly.pdbx_strand_id
1 'polypeptide(L)'
;MNQKSRTEKRLGIRSLFLGLMLVGTLFITPAWCQTYVSGKVITSDGMVVASGAVALEKGELHNNAFLVGGAIGSDGTFKIPLPSGGPWGLHVYSEKYIYFPLQIQVQDDKDNEVPVILPVDETATDDPQISGIQFSKLSDQVFTITMQVDDPNNNLGPQMVAIDTKRFKSYRLLPAKGDLKDWKADFPEGKYESPFIPVALDGENLSAWLFVVADHQCSNGPIYNGLGQSVFKPPTSSAEKLACDIAGIWKSNFDKVYQFSPVGPGMFTGEHFEGRLLIGEMQQKGDKLSIDYRFEGKKGKGELRLICQDNEVTLKGTFKMSNRSGDWSFVKLKNAKVPQTGPELFSANCAACHNYDSKINKIGPGLLGLFKGAKLPYSGHPVTDENVRQRIVAGGDKMPPFKHLTDAELKAIVDYLKSL
;
A
#
# COMPACT_ATOMS: atom_id res chain seq x y z
N MET A 1 -31.10 47.73 80.12
CA MET A 1 -31.73 49.07 79.96
C MET A 1 -31.43 49.58 78.56
N ASN A 2 -32.49 49.92 77.82
CA ASN A 2 -32.65 50.73 76.59
C ASN A 2 -31.60 50.66 75.45
N GLN A 3 -31.92 50.19 74.24
CA GLN A 3 -32.83 50.68 73.17
C GLN A 3 -32.15 51.59 72.12
N LYS A 4 -32.26 51.16 70.84
CA LYS A 4 -32.36 51.93 69.58
C LYS A 4 -31.14 52.77 69.14
N SER A 5 -30.88 53.06 67.86
CA SER A 5 -31.28 52.56 66.53
C SER A 5 -30.55 53.42 65.48
N ARG A 6 -30.32 52.86 64.27
CA ARG A 6 -30.18 53.54 62.95
C ARG A 6 -29.00 54.49 62.72
N THR A 7 -28.56 54.82 61.51
CA THR A 7 -28.31 54.19 60.19
C THR A 7 -27.62 55.30 59.36
N GLU A 8 -26.79 54.92 58.38
CA GLU A 8 -26.39 55.69 57.17
C GLU A 8 -25.34 56.81 57.33
N LYS A 9 -24.45 57.11 56.36
CA LYS A 9 -23.81 56.43 55.21
C LYS A 9 -22.72 57.41 54.69
N ARG A 10 -21.60 56.83 54.24
CA ARG A 10 -20.69 57.25 53.13
C ARG A 10 -20.02 58.63 53.10
N LEU A 11 -18.68 58.60 53.12
CA LEU A 11 -17.74 59.27 52.20
C LEU A 11 -16.36 58.73 52.60
N GLY A 12 -15.49 58.10 51.80
CA GLY A 12 -15.12 58.29 50.41
C GLY A 12 -13.58 58.28 50.39
N ILE A 13 -12.94 57.11 50.24
CA ILE A 13 -11.47 57.01 50.14
C ILE A 13 -11.11 56.17 48.92
N ARG A 14 -10.27 56.77 48.08
CA ARG A 14 -9.74 56.28 46.81
C ARG A 14 -8.86 55.05 47.03
N SER A 15 -9.13 53.97 46.30
CA SER A 15 -8.20 52.84 46.18
C SER A 15 -7.67 52.74 44.75
N LEU A 16 -6.34 52.69 44.66
CA LEU A 16 -5.52 52.43 43.48
C LEU A 16 -5.99 51.13 42.78
N PHE A 17 -6.37 51.22 41.50
CA PHE A 17 -6.49 50.05 40.64
C PHE A 17 -5.10 49.70 40.11
N LEU A 18 -4.47 48.67 40.68
CA LEU A 18 -3.34 48.00 40.05
C LEU A 18 -3.92 46.93 39.12
N GLY A 19 -3.91 47.21 37.81
CA GLY A 19 -4.37 46.27 36.79
C GLY A 19 -3.41 45.08 36.71
N LEU A 20 -3.80 43.95 37.30
CA LEU A 20 -3.13 42.67 37.09
C LEU A 20 -3.60 42.13 35.74
N MET A 21 -2.83 42.40 34.68
CA MET A 21 -3.02 41.77 33.38
C MET A 21 -2.67 40.28 33.54
N LEU A 22 -3.69 39.44 33.71
CA LEU A 22 -3.56 37.99 33.55
C LEU A 22 -3.22 37.73 32.08
N VAL A 23 -1.93 37.60 31.77
CA VAL A 23 -1.49 37.00 30.51
C VAL A 23 -1.81 35.51 30.65
N GLY A 24 -2.99 35.11 30.18
CA GLY A 24 -3.32 33.71 29.98
C GLY A 24 -2.38 33.16 28.91
N THR A 25 -1.28 32.56 29.34
CA THR A 25 -0.49 31.70 28.46
C THR A 25 -1.38 30.53 28.09
N LEU A 26 -1.99 30.60 26.90
CA LEU A 26 -2.48 29.42 26.20
C LEU A 26 -1.28 28.48 26.06
N PHE A 27 -1.17 27.52 26.97
CA PHE A 27 -0.39 26.32 26.73
C PHE A 27 -1.12 25.57 25.62
N ILE A 28 -0.83 25.94 24.37
CA ILE A 28 -1.06 25.06 23.24
C ILE A 28 -0.09 23.91 23.50
N THR A 29 -0.59 22.82 24.09
CA THR A 29 0.16 21.57 24.08
C THR A 29 0.54 21.32 22.63
N PRO A 30 1.83 21.11 22.29
CA PRO A 30 2.14 20.68 20.94
C PRO A 30 1.26 19.46 20.68
N ALA A 31 0.41 19.52 19.65
CA ALA A 31 -0.23 18.32 19.18
C ALA A 31 0.93 17.38 18.85
N TRP A 32 1.09 16.32 19.64
CA TRP A 32 2.04 15.28 19.28
C TRP A 32 1.54 14.78 17.92
N CYS A 33 2.24 15.15 16.86
CA CYS A 33 1.89 14.70 15.53
C CYS A 33 2.00 13.18 15.56
N GLN A 34 0.89 12.48 15.39
CA GLN A 34 0.87 11.02 15.41
C GLN A 34 1.40 10.51 14.07
N THR A 35 2.26 9.49 14.11
CA THR A 35 2.73 8.78 12.91
C THR A 35 1.60 7.92 12.34
N TYR A 36 1.33 8.05 11.04
CA TYR A 36 0.38 7.22 10.30
C TYR A 36 1.00 6.64 9.04
N VAL A 37 0.47 5.49 8.62
CA VAL A 37 0.53 5.03 7.23
C VAL A 37 -0.89 5.03 6.69
N SER A 38 -1.08 5.66 5.54
CA SER A 38 -2.37 5.75 4.86
C SER A 38 -2.24 5.39 3.39
N GLY A 39 -3.37 5.13 2.75
CA GLY A 39 -3.39 4.87 1.32
C GLY A 39 -4.81 4.74 0.80
N LYS A 40 -4.91 4.73 -0.53
CA LYS A 40 -6.13 4.39 -1.24
C LYS A 40 -5.85 3.18 -2.13
N VAL A 41 -6.70 2.17 -1.96
CA VAL A 41 -6.56 0.88 -2.61
C VAL A 41 -7.47 0.86 -3.84
N ILE A 42 -6.84 0.69 -4.99
CA ILE A 42 -7.54 0.58 -6.27
C ILE A 42 -7.14 -0.70 -6.99
N THR A 43 -7.98 -1.15 -7.89
CA THR A 43 -7.67 -2.24 -8.81
C THR A 43 -6.85 -1.73 -9.99
N SER A 44 -6.24 -2.63 -10.76
CA SER A 44 -5.48 -2.27 -11.97
C SER A 44 -6.30 -1.58 -13.07
N ASP A 45 -7.63 -1.74 -13.07
CA ASP A 45 -8.57 -1.02 -13.94
C ASP A 45 -9.12 0.28 -13.32
N GLY A 46 -8.66 0.65 -12.12
CA GLY A 46 -8.96 1.94 -11.49
C GLY A 46 -10.23 1.97 -10.63
N MET A 47 -10.83 0.82 -10.36
CA MET A 47 -11.97 0.71 -9.45
C MET A 47 -11.51 0.77 -7.99
N VAL A 48 -12.38 1.28 -7.12
CA VAL A 48 -12.11 1.38 -5.69
C VAL A 48 -12.30 0.02 -5.05
N VAL A 49 -11.28 -0.49 -4.37
CA VAL A 49 -11.40 -1.69 -3.54
C VAL A 49 -12.17 -1.33 -2.28
N ALA A 50 -13.45 -1.70 -2.22
CA ALA A 50 -14.40 -1.21 -1.21
C ALA A 50 -14.45 -2.05 0.10
N SER A 51 -13.54 -3.01 0.24
CA SER A 51 -13.42 -3.88 1.40
C SER A 51 -12.07 -4.58 1.39
N GLY A 52 -11.55 -4.87 2.58
CA GLY A 52 -10.38 -5.71 2.74
C GLY A 52 -9.68 -5.38 4.05
N ALA A 53 -8.43 -5.84 4.18
CA ALA A 53 -7.66 -5.69 5.39
C ALA A 53 -6.27 -5.16 5.11
N VAL A 54 -5.68 -4.51 6.11
CA VAL A 54 -4.31 -4.02 6.09
C VAL A 54 -3.61 -4.55 7.34
N ALA A 55 -2.41 -5.10 7.19
CA ALA A 55 -1.56 -5.50 8.30
C ALA A 55 -0.16 -4.93 8.10
N LEU A 56 0.48 -4.46 9.17
CA LEU A 56 1.86 -4.02 9.14
C LEU A 56 2.70 -4.79 10.16
N GLU A 57 3.87 -5.19 9.69
CA GLU A 57 4.93 -5.77 10.50
C GLU A 57 6.02 -4.74 10.77
N LYS A 58 6.51 -4.70 12.01
CA LYS A 58 7.53 -3.72 12.41
C LYS A 58 8.90 -4.20 11.98
N GLY A 59 9.62 -3.40 11.19
CA GLY A 59 10.94 -3.75 10.68
C GLY A 59 10.91 -4.09 9.20
N GLU A 60 11.77 -5.03 8.79
CA GLU A 60 11.81 -5.51 7.42
C GLU A 60 10.62 -6.41 7.11
N LEU A 61 10.10 -6.32 5.90
CA LEU A 61 9.00 -7.13 5.37
C LEU A 61 9.39 -8.63 5.45
N HIS A 62 8.41 -9.48 5.76
CA HIS A 62 8.50 -10.92 6.07
C HIS A 62 9.25 -11.29 7.36
N ASN A 63 9.39 -10.37 8.31
CA ASN A 63 9.80 -10.73 9.68
C ASN A 63 8.68 -11.42 10.48
N ASN A 64 7.45 -11.43 9.94
CA ASN A 64 6.26 -12.09 10.48
C ASN A 64 5.82 -11.56 11.87
N ALA A 65 6.35 -10.41 12.28
CA ALA A 65 6.03 -9.71 13.52
C ALA A 65 4.97 -8.63 13.26
N PHE A 66 3.79 -9.08 12.84
CA PHE A 66 2.60 -8.24 12.69
C PHE A 66 2.26 -7.55 14.01
N LEU A 67 2.16 -6.22 13.98
CA LEU A 67 1.97 -5.42 15.20
C LEU A 67 0.70 -4.56 15.14
N VAL A 68 0.37 -4.07 13.95
CA VAL A 68 -0.75 -3.15 13.72
C VAL A 68 -1.47 -3.51 12.43
N GLY A 69 -2.72 -3.08 12.30
CA GLY A 69 -3.52 -3.35 11.11
C GLY A 69 -4.88 -2.67 11.20
N GLY A 70 -5.70 -2.85 10.18
CA GLY A 70 -7.03 -2.27 10.11
C GLY A 70 -7.82 -2.77 8.90
N ALA A 71 -8.92 -2.09 8.62
CA ALA A 71 -9.77 -2.38 7.48
C ALA A 71 -9.58 -1.36 6.36
N ILE A 72 -9.84 -1.78 5.13
CA ILE A 72 -10.06 -0.89 4.00
C ILE A 72 -11.50 -0.38 4.07
N GLY A 73 -11.68 0.95 4.05
CA GLY A 73 -12.98 1.61 4.02
C GLY A 73 -13.72 1.37 2.70
N SER A 74 -15.03 1.65 2.68
CA SER A 74 -15.84 1.50 1.46
C SER A 74 -15.43 2.44 0.32
N ASP A 75 -14.68 3.49 0.63
CA ASP A 75 -14.08 4.43 -0.32
C ASP A 75 -12.66 4.03 -0.75
N GLY A 76 -12.20 2.85 -0.31
CA GLY A 76 -10.88 2.29 -0.58
C GLY A 76 -9.77 2.86 0.28
N THR A 77 -10.08 3.74 1.24
CA THR A 77 -9.05 4.35 2.08
C THR A 77 -8.72 3.49 3.30
N PHE A 78 -7.48 3.55 3.74
CA PHE A 78 -7.07 3.09 5.06
C PHE A 78 -6.15 4.13 5.70
N LYS A 79 -6.13 4.15 7.04
CA LYS A 79 -5.23 4.99 7.82
C LYS A 79 -4.93 4.32 9.15
N ILE A 80 -3.69 3.86 9.30
CA ILE A 80 -3.24 3.05 10.44
C ILE A 80 -2.26 3.86 11.28
N PRO A 81 -2.52 4.10 12.58
CA PRO A 81 -1.56 4.75 13.46
C PRO A 81 -0.39 3.80 13.75
N LEU A 82 0.82 4.35 13.71
CA LEU A 82 2.04 3.62 14.05
C LEU A 82 2.67 4.16 15.35
N PRO A 83 3.31 3.30 16.15
CA PRO A 83 3.99 3.71 17.38
C PRO A 83 5.28 4.50 17.13
N SER A 84 5.89 4.36 15.94
CA SER A 84 7.11 5.05 15.53
C SER A 84 7.30 4.94 14.02
N GLY A 85 8.12 5.81 13.46
CA GLY A 85 8.72 5.67 12.14
C GLY A 85 9.74 4.53 12.07
N GLY A 86 10.50 4.49 10.98
CA GLY A 86 11.44 3.41 10.66
C GLY A 86 10.94 2.51 9.52
N PRO A 87 11.62 1.37 9.29
CA PRO A 87 11.19 0.38 8.32
C PRO A 87 9.94 -0.36 8.82
N TRP A 88 9.00 -0.57 7.91
CA TRP A 88 7.79 -1.38 8.13
C TRP A 88 7.47 -2.19 6.89
N GLY A 89 6.94 -3.40 7.08
CA GLY A 89 6.33 -4.18 6.01
C GLY A 89 4.82 -3.96 5.98
N LEU A 90 4.29 -3.41 4.89
CA LEU A 90 2.86 -3.20 4.64
C LEU A 90 2.29 -4.38 3.85
N HIS A 91 1.19 -4.95 4.31
CA HIS A 91 0.43 -5.97 3.59
C HIS A 91 -1.02 -5.51 3.42
N VAL A 92 -1.51 -5.54 2.18
CA VAL A 92 -2.89 -5.18 1.84
C VAL A 92 -3.60 -6.34 1.17
N TYR A 93 -4.72 -6.78 1.75
CA TYR A 93 -5.48 -7.95 1.34
C TYR A 93 -6.86 -7.55 0.85
N SER A 94 -7.31 -8.18 -0.22
CA SER A 94 -8.70 -8.18 -0.68
C SER A 94 -8.95 -9.47 -1.45
N GLU A 95 -10.09 -10.11 -1.20
CA GLU A 95 -10.53 -11.30 -1.92
C GLU A 95 -10.51 -11.05 -3.44
N LYS A 96 -10.08 -12.04 -4.22
CA LYS A 96 -9.94 -12.03 -5.71
C LYS A 96 -8.79 -11.22 -6.28
N TYR A 97 -7.91 -10.71 -5.43
CA TYR A 97 -6.73 -9.95 -5.84
C TYR A 97 -5.49 -10.53 -5.21
N ILE A 98 -4.34 -10.39 -5.86
CA ILE A 98 -3.06 -10.74 -5.25
C ILE A 98 -2.80 -9.73 -4.12
N TYR A 99 -2.49 -10.21 -2.91
CA TYR A 99 -2.22 -9.32 -1.78
C TYR A 99 -0.90 -8.57 -2.02
N PHE A 100 -0.82 -7.36 -1.48
CA PHE A 100 0.26 -6.42 -1.77
C PHE A 100 1.23 -6.29 -0.59
N PRO A 101 2.33 -7.05 -0.56
CA PRO A 101 3.43 -6.82 0.37
C PRO A 101 4.36 -5.71 -0.15
N LEU A 102 4.63 -4.71 0.69
CA LEU A 102 5.50 -3.59 0.38
C LEU A 102 6.34 -3.20 1.60
N GLN A 103 7.67 -3.23 1.46
CA GLN A 103 8.56 -2.57 2.41
C GLN A 103 8.37 -1.04 2.29
N ILE A 104 8.16 -0.35 3.40
CA ILE A 104 8.05 1.12 3.45
C ILE A 104 8.99 1.71 4.48
N GLN A 105 9.45 2.93 4.21
CA GLN A 105 10.18 3.74 5.17
C GLN A 105 9.27 4.82 5.71
N VAL A 106 8.81 4.64 6.95
CA VAL A 106 7.92 5.56 7.64
C VAL A 106 8.74 6.64 8.31
N GLN A 107 8.36 7.91 8.13
CA GLN A 107 8.91 9.01 8.90
C GLN A 107 7.99 9.32 10.07
N ASP A 108 8.61 9.65 11.20
CA ASP A 108 7.90 10.02 12.42
C ASP A 108 7.03 11.26 12.23
N ASP A 109 5.99 11.35 13.06
CA ASP A 109 5.20 12.55 13.29
C ASP A 109 4.51 13.10 12.03
N LYS A 110 4.15 12.22 11.10
CA LYS A 110 3.44 12.59 9.87
C LYS A 110 2.57 11.46 9.32
N ASP A 111 1.77 11.82 8.32
CA ASP A 111 1.05 10.87 7.49
C ASP A 111 1.95 10.40 6.33
N ASN A 112 2.21 9.10 6.27
CA ASN A 112 3.00 8.46 5.24
C ASN A 112 2.03 7.78 4.28
N GLU A 113 1.64 8.50 3.22
CA GLU A 113 0.68 8.01 2.24
C GLU A 113 1.37 7.14 1.18
N VAL A 114 0.81 5.98 0.91
CA VAL A 114 1.37 4.94 0.03
C VAL A 114 0.35 4.58 -1.06
N PRO A 115 0.74 4.57 -2.35
CA PRO A 115 -0.13 4.11 -3.41
C PRO A 115 -0.29 2.57 -3.36
N VAL A 116 -1.52 2.08 -3.48
CA VAL A 116 -1.79 0.63 -3.49
C VAL A 116 -2.67 0.28 -4.68
N ILE A 117 -2.11 -0.51 -5.60
CA ILE A 117 -2.80 -1.06 -6.75
C ILE A 117 -2.81 -2.58 -6.61
N LEU A 118 -3.99 -3.17 -6.52
CA LEU A 118 -4.15 -4.62 -6.41
C LEU A 118 -4.34 -5.24 -7.80
N PRO A 119 -3.42 -6.12 -8.25
CA PRO A 119 -3.62 -6.93 -9.45
C PRO A 119 -4.73 -7.95 -9.22
N VAL A 120 -5.49 -8.26 -10.27
CA VAL A 120 -6.46 -9.36 -10.24
C VAL A 120 -5.72 -10.67 -10.02
N ASP A 121 -6.28 -11.53 -9.17
CA ASP A 121 -5.80 -12.90 -9.03
C ASP A 121 -6.33 -13.75 -10.18
N GLU A 122 -5.43 -14.20 -11.06
CA GLU A 122 -5.77 -15.07 -12.19
C GLU A 122 -5.90 -16.54 -11.78
N THR A 123 -5.53 -16.89 -10.55
CA THR A 123 -5.41 -18.25 -10.03
C THR A 123 -6.38 -18.62 -8.92
N ALA A 124 -7.26 -17.69 -8.49
CA ALA A 124 -8.20 -17.75 -7.34
C ALA A 124 -8.93 -19.08 -7.01
N THR A 125 -8.94 -20.06 -7.91
CA THR A 125 -9.35 -21.44 -7.62
C THR A 125 -8.44 -22.18 -6.64
N ASP A 126 -7.20 -21.73 -6.44
CA ASP A 126 -6.26 -22.31 -5.48
C ASP A 126 -6.11 -21.48 -4.18
N ASP A 127 -6.99 -20.49 -3.97
CA ASP A 127 -6.94 -19.62 -2.81
C ASP A 127 -7.12 -20.41 -1.49
N PRO A 128 -6.26 -20.14 -0.47
CA PRO A 128 -6.41 -20.73 0.83
C PRO A 128 -7.72 -20.32 1.50
N GLN A 129 -8.27 -21.19 2.35
CA GLN A 129 -9.59 -21.03 2.96
C GLN A 129 -9.50 -20.99 4.49
N ILE A 130 -10.31 -20.13 5.11
CA ILE A 130 -10.47 -20.07 6.56
C ILE A 130 -11.85 -20.63 6.94
N SER A 131 -11.88 -21.44 8.00
CA SER A 131 -13.12 -21.86 8.63
C SER A 131 -12.97 -21.97 10.15
N GLY A 132 -14.08 -22.21 10.86
CA GLY A 132 -14.02 -22.54 12.29
C GLY A 132 -13.37 -21.49 13.19
N ILE A 133 -13.56 -20.19 12.89
CA ILE A 133 -13.07 -19.09 13.74
C ILE A 133 -13.75 -19.17 15.11
N GLN A 134 -12.96 -19.28 16.17
CA GLN A 134 -13.44 -19.43 17.55
C GLN A 134 -12.66 -18.52 18.50
N PHE A 135 -13.39 -17.76 19.32
CA PHE A 135 -12.83 -16.94 20.41
C PHE A 135 -13.01 -17.69 21.73
N SER A 136 -11.91 -17.92 22.46
CA SER A 136 -11.90 -18.67 23.71
C SER A 136 -11.46 -17.78 24.87
N LYS A 137 -12.38 -17.51 25.82
CA LYS A 137 -12.08 -16.76 27.04
C LYS A 137 -11.12 -17.57 27.92
N LEU A 138 -9.97 -16.99 28.27
CA LEU A 138 -9.02 -17.58 29.22
C LEU A 138 -9.15 -16.99 30.62
N SER A 139 -9.48 -15.70 30.70
CA SER A 139 -9.80 -14.97 31.93
C SER A 139 -10.71 -13.79 31.62
N ASP A 140 -11.05 -12.97 32.61
CA ASP A 140 -11.85 -11.75 32.40
C ASP A 140 -11.15 -10.68 31.55
N GLN A 141 -9.83 -10.80 31.32
CA GLN A 141 -9.05 -9.80 30.58
C GLN A 141 -8.20 -10.41 29.47
N VAL A 142 -8.34 -11.72 29.19
CA VAL A 142 -7.52 -12.41 28.20
C VAL A 142 -8.36 -13.44 27.45
N PHE A 143 -8.23 -13.46 26.13
CA PHE A 143 -8.74 -14.54 25.29
C PHE A 143 -7.70 -14.97 24.24
N THR A 144 -7.98 -16.09 23.57
CA THR A 144 -7.28 -16.55 22.37
C THR A 144 -8.27 -16.75 21.24
N ILE A 145 -7.75 -16.78 20.01
CA ILE A 145 -8.51 -17.08 18.81
C ILE A 145 -7.91 -18.32 18.16
N THR A 146 -8.78 -19.17 17.63
CA THR A 146 -8.35 -20.27 16.77
C THR A 146 -9.11 -20.24 15.45
N MET A 147 -8.48 -20.71 14.38
CA MET A 147 -9.13 -20.92 13.09
C MET A 147 -8.57 -22.16 12.40
N GLN A 148 -9.37 -22.76 11.52
CA GLN A 148 -8.94 -23.83 10.63
C GLN A 148 -8.53 -23.21 9.29
N VAL A 149 -7.40 -23.68 8.76
CA VAL A 149 -6.87 -23.28 7.45
C VAL A 149 -6.73 -24.51 6.57
N ASP A 150 -7.14 -24.38 5.31
CA ASP A 150 -7.07 -25.38 4.24
C ASP A 150 -6.53 -24.70 2.98
N ASP A 151 -5.76 -25.41 2.17
CA ASP A 151 -5.05 -24.80 1.03
C ASP A 151 -4.95 -25.75 -0.17
N PRO A 152 -5.75 -25.54 -1.23
CA PRO A 152 -5.91 -26.52 -2.31
C PRO A 152 -4.61 -27.01 -2.97
N ASN A 153 -3.59 -26.16 -3.03
CA ASN A 153 -2.30 -26.45 -3.68
C ASN A 153 -1.16 -26.71 -2.66
N ASN A 154 -1.43 -26.67 -1.35
CA ASN A 154 -0.49 -26.89 -0.24
C ASN A 154 0.79 -26.02 -0.28
N ASN A 155 0.65 -24.72 -0.54
CA ASN A 155 1.73 -23.74 -0.62
C ASN A 155 1.59 -22.58 0.40
N LEU A 156 0.83 -22.78 1.49
CA LEU A 156 0.59 -21.76 2.53
C LEU A 156 1.84 -21.00 2.95
N GLY A 157 1.70 -19.67 3.00
CA GLY A 157 2.70 -18.77 3.54
C GLY A 157 2.55 -18.60 5.06
N PRO A 158 3.41 -17.79 5.70
CA PRO A 158 3.34 -17.51 7.14
C PRO A 158 2.20 -16.54 7.52
N GLN A 159 1.27 -16.24 6.60
CA GLN A 159 0.34 -15.12 6.62
C GLN A 159 -1.03 -15.48 7.19
N MET A 160 -1.08 -16.02 8.41
CA MET A 160 -2.32 -16.30 9.14
C MET A 160 -2.53 -15.19 10.16
N VAL A 161 -3.37 -14.19 9.86
CA VAL A 161 -3.41 -12.97 10.68
C VAL A 161 -4.84 -12.65 11.13
N ALA A 162 -5.00 -12.40 12.43
CA ALA A 162 -6.19 -11.78 13.00
C ALA A 162 -5.94 -10.28 13.23
N ILE A 163 -6.85 -9.44 12.79
CA ILE A 163 -6.71 -7.99 12.79
C ILE A 163 -7.86 -7.38 13.59
N ASP A 164 -7.54 -6.76 14.72
CA ASP A 164 -8.44 -5.94 15.53
C ASP A 164 -8.49 -4.54 14.91
N THR A 165 -9.53 -4.27 14.13
CA THR A 165 -9.71 -3.00 13.44
C THR A 165 -10.10 -1.86 14.38
N LYS A 166 -10.61 -2.17 15.58
CA LYS A 166 -11.01 -1.16 16.58
C LYS A 166 -9.78 -0.58 17.30
N ARG A 167 -8.77 -1.41 17.56
CA ARG A 167 -7.56 -1.03 18.31
C ARG A 167 -6.31 -0.92 17.44
N PHE A 168 -6.46 -1.14 16.14
CA PHE A 168 -5.39 -1.17 15.15
C PHE A 168 -4.26 -2.15 15.51
N LYS A 169 -4.64 -3.37 15.88
CA LYS A 169 -3.70 -4.45 16.25
C LYS A 169 -3.81 -5.62 15.30
N SER A 170 -2.70 -6.27 15.05
CA SER A 170 -2.64 -7.51 14.29
C SER A 170 -1.93 -8.57 15.09
N TYR A 171 -2.36 -9.82 14.93
CA TYR A 171 -1.83 -10.97 15.63
C TYR A 171 -1.61 -12.07 14.61
N ARG A 172 -0.37 -12.53 14.47
CA ARG A 172 -0.06 -13.73 13.69
C ARG A 172 -0.51 -14.96 14.48
N LEU A 173 -1.29 -15.82 13.84
CA LEU A 173 -1.67 -17.12 14.36
C LEU A 173 -0.64 -18.15 13.91
N LEU A 174 -0.37 -19.12 14.78
CA LEU A 174 0.64 -20.15 14.59
C LEU A 174 -0.03 -21.54 14.49
N PRO A 175 0.56 -22.51 13.77
CA PRO A 175 0.04 -23.86 13.78
C PRO A 175 -0.04 -24.38 15.22
N ALA A 176 -1.07 -25.15 15.56
CA ALA A 176 -1.25 -25.69 16.92
C ALA A 176 -0.07 -26.59 17.38
N LYS A 177 0.72 -27.11 16.43
CA LYS A 177 1.94 -27.91 16.69
C LYS A 177 3.21 -27.04 16.88
N GLY A 178 3.09 -25.73 16.81
CA GLY A 178 4.20 -24.76 16.89
C GLY A 178 4.57 -24.17 15.54
N ASP A 179 5.26 -23.03 15.59
CA ASP A 179 5.73 -22.31 14.40
C ASP A 179 6.85 -23.07 13.67
N LEU A 180 6.96 -22.83 12.37
CA LEU A 180 8.01 -23.37 11.54
C LEU A 180 9.28 -22.53 11.73
N LYS A 181 10.44 -23.20 11.79
CA LYS A 181 11.74 -22.51 11.86
C LYS A 181 12.15 -21.92 10.50
N ASP A 182 11.73 -22.57 9.42
CA ASP A 182 11.93 -22.08 8.06
C ASP A 182 10.63 -21.49 7.55
N TRP A 183 10.53 -20.16 7.53
CA TRP A 183 9.32 -19.45 7.10
C TRP A 183 9.08 -19.50 5.59
N LYS A 184 9.97 -20.17 4.85
CA LYS A 184 9.83 -20.38 3.42
C LYS A 184 9.34 -21.77 3.06
N ALA A 185 9.24 -22.65 4.06
CA ALA A 185 8.55 -23.90 3.89
C ALA A 185 7.05 -23.64 3.78
N ASP A 186 6.35 -24.53 3.09
CA ASP A 186 4.90 -24.52 3.04
C ASP A 186 4.36 -24.80 4.45
N PHE A 187 3.52 -23.89 4.93
CA PHE A 187 2.90 -24.01 6.24
C PHE A 187 1.84 -25.11 6.21
N PRO A 188 1.67 -25.88 7.29
CA PRO A 188 0.75 -27.00 7.28
C PRO A 188 -0.70 -26.53 7.29
N GLU A 189 -1.58 -27.20 6.54
CA GLU A 189 -3.01 -27.11 6.80
C GLU A 189 -3.34 -27.55 8.22
N GLY A 190 -4.43 -27.04 8.78
CA GLY A 190 -4.84 -27.41 10.14
C GLY A 190 -5.33 -26.25 10.98
N LYS A 191 -5.31 -26.50 12.29
CA LYS A 191 -5.70 -25.52 13.30
C LYS A 191 -4.56 -24.56 13.59
N TYR A 192 -4.88 -23.28 13.56
CA TYR A 192 -4.02 -22.16 13.90
C TYR A 192 -4.53 -21.44 15.15
N GLU A 193 -3.62 -20.96 16.00
CA GLU A 193 -3.93 -20.37 17.30
C GLU A 193 -3.20 -19.03 17.48
N SER A 194 -3.91 -18.03 18.03
CA SER A 194 -3.34 -16.71 18.31
C SER A 194 -2.46 -16.73 19.57
N PRO A 195 -1.58 -15.73 19.76
CA PRO A 195 -1.07 -15.41 21.08
C PRO A 195 -2.20 -14.99 22.04
N PHE A 196 -1.89 -14.82 23.32
CA PHE A 196 -2.81 -14.23 24.27
C PHE A 196 -3.14 -12.79 23.90
N ILE A 197 -4.43 -12.48 23.84
CA ILE A 197 -4.95 -11.15 23.54
C ILE A 197 -5.42 -10.54 24.86
N PRO A 198 -4.75 -9.49 25.38
CA PRO A 198 -5.01 -8.93 26.70
C PRO A 198 -6.20 -7.95 26.67
N VAL A 199 -7.35 -8.45 26.25
CA VAL A 199 -8.63 -7.74 26.19
C VAL A 199 -9.72 -8.66 26.76
N ALA A 200 -10.73 -8.08 27.40
CA ALA A 200 -11.91 -8.83 27.82
C ALA A 200 -12.70 -9.32 26.58
N LEU A 201 -13.04 -10.61 26.53
CA LEU A 201 -13.91 -11.14 25.46
C LEU A 201 -15.37 -10.71 25.65
N ASP A 202 -15.81 -10.55 26.90
CA ASP A 202 -17.18 -10.17 27.21
C ASP A 202 -17.47 -8.75 26.69
N GLY A 203 -18.46 -8.65 25.80
CA GLY A 203 -18.81 -7.39 25.14
C GLY A 203 -17.89 -6.99 23.99
N GLU A 204 -16.96 -7.86 23.56
CA GLU A 204 -16.13 -7.60 22.39
C GLU A 204 -16.96 -7.62 21.09
N ASN A 205 -16.66 -6.70 20.17
CA ASN A 205 -17.33 -6.66 18.88
C ASN A 205 -16.61 -7.57 17.89
N LEU A 206 -17.04 -8.82 17.79
CA LEU A 206 -16.43 -9.81 16.90
C LEU A 206 -16.47 -9.41 15.41
N SER A 207 -17.44 -8.59 15.00
CA SER A 207 -17.51 -8.06 13.63
C SER A 207 -16.39 -7.08 13.29
N ALA A 208 -15.70 -6.53 14.30
CA ALA A 208 -14.54 -5.64 14.13
C ALA A 208 -13.20 -6.39 14.01
N TRP A 209 -13.23 -7.72 14.06
CA TRP A 209 -12.06 -8.57 13.81
C TRP A 209 -12.07 -9.05 12.37
N LEU A 210 -10.94 -8.99 11.68
CA LEU A 210 -10.74 -9.54 10.33
C LEU A 210 -9.72 -10.67 10.35
N PHE A 211 -9.92 -11.67 9.51
CA PHE A 211 -9.07 -12.84 9.40
C PHE A 211 -8.61 -12.99 7.95
N VAL A 212 -7.30 -13.06 7.77
CA VAL A 212 -6.66 -13.23 6.47
C VAL A 212 -5.76 -14.47 6.48
N VAL A 213 -5.74 -15.16 5.35
CA VAL A 213 -4.79 -16.22 5.04
C VAL A 213 -4.26 -15.96 3.64
N ALA A 214 -2.97 -16.18 3.45
CA ALA A 214 -2.36 -16.05 2.16
C ALA A 214 -1.21 -17.04 1.95
N ASP A 215 -0.96 -17.35 0.68
CA ASP A 215 0.05 -18.30 0.28
C ASP A 215 1.41 -17.67 -0.09
N HIS A 216 2.37 -18.51 -0.48
CA HIS A 216 3.69 -18.08 -0.97
C HIS A 216 3.66 -17.42 -2.37
N GLN A 217 2.56 -17.55 -3.13
CA GLN A 217 2.39 -16.93 -4.43
C GLN A 217 1.75 -15.54 -4.36
N CYS A 218 1.33 -15.13 -3.17
CA CYS A 218 0.61 -13.91 -2.85
C CYS A 218 -0.90 -13.96 -3.15
N SER A 219 -1.43 -15.15 -3.38
CA SER A 219 -2.88 -15.39 -3.44
C SER A 219 -3.44 -15.33 -2.01
N ASN A 220 -4.62 -14.72 -1.83
CA ASN A 220 -5.27 -14.66 -0.52
C ASN A 220 -6.73 -15.07 -0.60
N GLY A 221 -7.14 -15.81 0.42
CA GLY A 221 -8.50 -16.29 0.55
C GLY A 221 -9.54 -15.21 0.82
N PRO A 222 -10.82 -15.61 0.89
CA PRO A 222 -11.86 -14.76 1.44
C PRO A 222 -11.50 -14.21 2.82
N ILE A 223 -11.72 -12.92 3.01
CA ILE A 223 -11.49 -12.25 4.29
C ILE A 223 -12.77 -12.38 5.12
N TYR A 224 -12.67 -13.01 6.29
CA TYR A 224 -13.80 -13.20 7.19
C TYR A 224 -13.74 -12.24 8.37
N ASN A 225 -14.90 -11.84 8.87
CA ASN A 225 -14.98 -11.21 10.19
C ASN A 225 -14.99 -12.26 11.32
N GLY A 226 -14.92 -11.83 12.58
CA GLY A 226 -14.97 -12.74 13.74
C GLY A 226 -16.30 -13.49 13.95
N LEU A 227 -17.32 -13.22 13.11
CA LEU A 227 -18.56 -14.00 13.04
C LEU A 227 -18.54 -15.04 11.91
N GLY A 228 -17.42 -15.20 11.19
CA GLY A 228 -17.29 -16.13 10.07
C GLY A 228 -18.00 -15.67 8.80
N GLN A 229 -18.24 -14.36 8.64
CA GLN A 229 -18.90 -13.79 7.47
C GLN A 229 -17.86 -13.14 6.54
N SER A 230 -17.91 -13.42 5.24
CA SER A 230 -17.04 -12.70 4.28
C SER A 230 -17.35 -11.21 4.32
N VAL A 231 -16.30 -10.39 4.30
CA VAL A 231 -16.41 -8.93 4.26
C VAL A 231 -16.35 -8.36 2.85
N PHE A 232 -16.23 -9.23 1.83
CA PHE A 232 -16.05 -8.83 0.45
C PHE A 232 -17.21 -7.96 -0.04
N LYS A 233 -16.82 -6.82 -0.60
CA LYS A 233 -17.69 -5.91 -1.36
C LYS A 233 -17.06 -5.75 -2.74
N PRO A 234 -17.82 -5.95 -3.82
CA PRO A 234 -17.33 -5.71 -5.16
C PRO A 234 -16.73 -4.30 -5.28
N PRO A 235 -15.65 -4.14 -6.08
CA PRO A 235 -15.10 -2.82 -6.32
C PRO A 235 -16.15 -1.85 -6.86
N THR A 236 -16.07 -0.60 -6.42
CA THR A 236 -17.03 0.44 -6.80
C THR A 236 -16.35 1.51 -7.63
N SER A 237 -17.14 2.25 -8.40
CA SER A 237 -16.65 3.46 -9.05
C SER A 237 -16.37 4.52 -7.98
N SER A 238 -15.22 5.19 -8.06
CA SER A 238 -14.93 6.27 -7.10
C SER A 238 -15.89 7.45 -7.31
N ALA A 239 -16.44 7.95 -6.20
CA ALA A 239 -17.32 9.13 -6.15
C ALA A 239 -16.56 10.47 -6.31
N GLU A 240 -15.23 10.42 -6.32
CA GLU A 240 -14.39 11.61 -6.44
C GLU A 240 -14.33 12.11 -7.87
N LYS A 241 -14.53 13.42 -8.05
CA LYS A 241 -14.39 14.08 -9.33
C LYS A 241 -12.92 14.17 -9.69
N LEU A 242 -12.56 13.62 -10.84
CA LEU A 242 -11.21 13.73 -11.38
C LEU A 242 -10.91 15.19 -11.67
N ALA A 243 -9.73 15.65 -11.24
CA ALA A 243 -9.21 16.92 -11.70
C ALA A 243 -8.98 16.86 -13.23
N CYS A 244 -9.45 17.89 -13.92
CA CYS A 244 -9.27 18.06 -15.36
C CYS A 244 -7.86 18.58 -15.66
N ASP A 245 -6.86 17.74 -15.39
CA ASP A 245 -5.45 18.03 -15.59
C ASP A 245 -4.69 16.76 -15.96
N ILE A 246 -3.43 16.95 -16.36
CA ILE A 246 -2.59 15.87 -16.90
C ILE A 246 -1.92 15.06 -15.80
N ALA A 247 -1.55 15.69 -14.68
CA ALA A 247 -0.80 15.03 -13.62
C ALA A 247 -1.59 13.89 -12.97
N GLY A 248 -0.96 12.74 -12.76
CA GLY A 248 -1.58 11.58 -12.12
C GLY A 248 -1.35 10.29 -12.88
N ILE A 249 -2.12 9.27 -12.55
CA ILE A 249 -1.96 7.92 -13.11
C ILE A 249 -3.07 7.67 -14.15
N TRP A 250 -2.74 6.95 -15.22
CA TRP A 250 -3.54 6.82 -16.42
C TRP A 250 -3.47 5.41 -16.99
N LYS A 251 -4.61 4.76 -17.24
CA LYS A 251 -4.69 3.47 -17.94
C LYS A 251 -4.90 3.69 -19.43
N SER A 252 -4.02 3.13 -20.25
CA SER A 252 -4.16 3.16 -21.71
C SER A 252 -5.06 2.02 -22.23
N ASN A 253 -5.59 2.19 -23.44
CA ASN A 253 -6.30 1.15 -24.21
C ASN A 253 -5.41 -0.04 -24.66
N PHE A 254 -4.14 -0.09 -24.25
CA PHE A 254 -3.23 -1.24 -24.42
C PHE A 254 -2.97 -1.96 -23.08
N ASP A 255 -3.89 -1.79 -22.13
CA ASP A 255 -3.92 -2.36 -20.77
C ASP A 255 -2.79 -1.94 -19.83
N LYS A 256 -2.08 -0.86 -20.20
CA LYS A 256 -0.90 -0.38 -19.48
C LYS A 256 -1.19 0.87 -18.68
N VAL A 257 -0.73 0.89 -17.44
CA VAL A 257 -0.82 2.06 -16.56
C VAL A 257 0.41 2.94 -16.79
N TYR A 258 0.19 4.25 -16.82
CA TYR A 258 1.19 5.30 -16.99
C TYR A 258 1.04 6.31 -15.86
N GLN A 259 2.12 6.96 -15.52
CA GLN A 259 2.12 8.07 -14.60
C GLN A 259 2.63 9.31 -15.33
N PHE A 260 1.82 10.35 -15.33
CA PHE A 260 2.16 11.63 -15.90
C PHE A 260 2.53 12.59 -14.78
N SER A 261 3.80 13.00 -14.75
CA SER A 261 4.36 13.86 -13.70
C SER A 261 4.70 15.24 -14.26
N PRO A 262 4.37 16.34 -13.57
CA PRO A 262 4.78 17.67 -14.00
C PRO A 262 6.29 17.86 -13.81
N VAL A 263 6.97 18.34 -14.85
CA VAL A 263 8.41 18.67 -14.81
C VAL A 263 8.68 20.16 -15.04
N GLY A 264 7.64 20.92 -15.36
CA GLY A 264 7.66 22.37 -15.52
C GLY A 264 6.30 22.90 -15.98
N PRO A 265 6.15 24.22 -16.14
CA PRO A 265 4.89 24.81 -16.60
C PRO A 265 4.48 24.25 -17.98
N GLY A 266 3.36 23.52 -18.01
CA GLY A 266 2.84 22.88 -19.24
C GLY A 266 3.69 21.72 -19.77
N MET A 267 4.67 21.23 -18.99
CA MET A 267 5.54 20.12 -19.37
C MET A 267 5.34 18.95 -18.41
N PHE A 268 5.16 17.77 -18.99
CA PHE A 268 4.99 16.52 -18.25
C PHE A 268 5.88 15.44 -18.83
N THR A 269 6.16 14.41 -18.03
CA THR A 269 6.82 13.18 -18.48
C THR A 269 5.90 12.00 -18.23
N GLY A 270 5.99 10.98 -19.09
CA GLY A 270 5.21 9.75 -18.94
C GLY A 270 6.04 8.54 -18.55
N GLU A 271 5.98 8.16 -17.29
CA GLU A 271 6.50 6.88 -16.79
C GLU A 271 5.44 5.80 -17.03
N HIS A 272 5.85 4.56 -17.33
CA HIS A 272 4.91 3.45 -17.51
C HIS A 272 5.25 2.32 -16.55
N PHE A 273 4.22 1.66 -16.02
CA PHE A 273 4.38 0.52 -15.11
C PHE A 273 4.68 -0.77 -15.90
N GLU A 274 4.17 -0.90 -17.13
CA GLU A 274 4.51 -2.01 -18.03
C GLU A 274 4.46 -1.55 -19.50
N GLY A 275 5.36 -2.03 -20.38
CA GLY A 275 5.30 -1.73 -21.81
C GLY A 275 6.41 -1.51 -22.84
N ARG A 276 6.04 -1.52 -24.14
CA ARG A 276 6.97 -1.20 -25.26
C ARG A 276 6.81 0.24 -25.75
N LEU A 277 5.84 0.96 -25.18
CA LEU A 277 5.52 2.35 -25.48
C LEU A 277 6.13 3.24 -24.40
N LEU A 278 7.19 3.96 -24.74
CA LEU A 278 7.78 4.98 -23.88
C LEU A 278 7.14 6.33 -24.25
N ILE A 279 6.61 7.03 -23.26
CA ILE A 279 6.11 8.41 -23.42
C ILE A 279 7.20 9.31 -22.87
N GLY A 280 7.80 10.13 -23.74
CA GLY A 280 8.85 11.05 -23.36
C GLY A 280 8.26 12.32 -22.76
N GLU A 281 8.78 13.45 -23.24
CA GLU A 281 8.25 14.76 -22.89
C GLU A 281 6.87 14.98 -23.53
N MET A 282 5.97 15.53 -22.74
CA MET A 282 4.61 15.90 -23.10
C MET A 282 4.50 17.40 -22.93
N GLN A 283 4.12 18.10 -24.00
CA GLN A 283 3.94 19.54 -23.98
C GLN A 283 2.46 19.87 -24.13
N GLN A 284 1.90 20.52 -23.12
CA GLN A 284 0.51 20.93 -23.09
C GLN A 284 0.34 22.34 -23.66
N LYS A 285 -0.63 22.49 -24.56
CA LYS A 285 -1.13 23.79 -25.03
C LYS A 285 -2.65 23.76 -25.06
N GLY A 286 -3.28 24.28 -24.00
CA GLY A 286 -4.73 24.18 -23.82
C GLY A 286 -5.17 22.74 -23.55
N ASP A 287 -6.14 22.25 -24.31
CA ASP A 287 -6.60 20.85 -24.26
C ASP A 287 -5.71 19.90 -25.06
N LYS A 288 -4.74 20.40 -25.83
CA LYS A 288 -3.86 19.57 -26.65
C LYS A 288 -2.57 19.22 -25.93
N LEU A 289 -2.16 17.97 -26.09
CA LEU A 289 -0.86 17.45 -25.68
C LEU A 289 -0.11 16.96 -26.90
N SER A 290 1.04 17.58 -27.17
CA SER A 290 2.03 17.00 -28.06
C SER A 290 2.90 16.05 -27.26
N ILE A 291 2.98 14.80 -27.69
CA ILE A 291 3.81 13.81 -27.02
C ILE A 291 4.83 13.23 -27.98
N ASP A 292 6.08 13.20 -27.52
CA ASP A 292 7.10 12.37 -28.15
C ASP A 292 6.99 10.97 -27.54
N TYR A 293 6.96 9.95 -28.39
CA TYR A 293 6.90 8.57 -27.92
C TYR A 293 7.89 7.69 -28.66
N ARG A 294 8.20 6.55 -28.05
CA ARG A 294 8.99 5.51 -28.68
C ARG A 294 8.27 4.18 -28.55
N PHE A 295 8.02 3.54 -29.69
CA PHE A 295 7.46 2.20 -29.74
C PHE A 295 8.46 1.29 -30.46
N GLU A 296 8.94 0.23 -29.78
CA GLU A 296 9.94 -0.70 -30.32
C GLU A 296 11.20 0.01 -30.86
N GLY A 297 11.68 1.03 -30.15
CA GLY A 297 12.88 1.78 -30.56
C GLY A 297 12.63 2.89 -31.60
N LYS A 298 11.48 2.87 -32.29
CA LYS A 298 11.12 3.88 -33.29
C LYS A 298 10.46 5.09 -32.63
N LYS A 299 11.02 6.28 -32.87
CA LYS A 299 10.43 7.54 -32.44
C LYS A 299 9.16 7.82 -33.25
N GLY A 300 8.15 8.34 -32.58
CA GLY A 300 6.94 8.87 -33.20
C GLY A 300 6.49 10.12 -32.45
N LYS A 301 5.58 10.85 -33.08
CA LYS A 301 4.90 12.00 -32.48
C LYS A 301 3.41 11.71 -32.45
N GLY A 302 2.78 11.99 -31.32
CA GLY A 302 1.34 11.89 -31.16
C GLY A 302 0.77 13.21 -30.72
N GLU A 303 -0.47 13.46 -31.12
CA GLU A 303 -1.27 14.52 -30.54
C GLU A 303 -2.40 13.86 -29.76
N LEU A 304 -2.45 14.16 -28.47
CA LEU A 304 -3.53 13.81 -27.57
C LEU A 304 -4.37 15.04 -27.30
N ARG A 305 -5.64 14.83 -26.98
CA ARG A 305 -6.55 15.84 -26.48
C ARG A 305 -7.07 15.41 -25.12
N LEU A 306 -6.93 16.28 -24.14
CA LEU A 306 -7.54 16.16 -22.83
C LEU A 306 -9.03 16.41 -22.96
N ILE A 307 -9.82 15.40 -22.63
CA ILE A 307 -11.28 15.44 -22.65
C ILE A 307 -11.74 15.19 -21.23
N CYS A 308 -12.39 16.19 -20.65
CA CYS A 308 -12.91 16.12 -19.30
C CYS A 308 -14.43 16.04 -19.34
N GLN A 309 -14.97 14.97 -18.77
CA GLN A 309 -16.38 14.76 -18.52
C GLN A 309 -16.59 14.65 -17.01
N ASP A 310 -17.82 14.78 -16.53
CA ASP A 310 -18.12 14.88 -15.10
C ASP A 310 -17.55 13.74 -14.25
N ASN A 311 -17.38 12.54 -14.82
CA ASN A 311 -16.89 11.34 -14.12
C ASN A 311 -15.69 10.65 -14.79
N GLU A 312 -15.20 11.17 -15.92
CA GLU A 312 -14.12 10.55 -16.71
C GLU A 312 -13.22 11.63 -17.30
N VAL A 313 -11.91 11.52 -17.07
CA VAL A 313 -10.91 12.36 -17.71
C VAL A 313 -10.09 11.46 -18.63
N THR A 314 -10.09 11.78 -19.92
CA THR A 314 -9.40 10.98 -20.93
C THR A 314 -8.41 11.81 -21.73
N LEU A 315 -7.35 11.16 -22.20
CA LEU A 315 -6.49 11.67 -23.25
C LEU A 315 -6.71 10.82 -24.49
N LYS A 316 -7.32 11.41 -25.52
CA LYS A 316 -7.60 10.71 -26.78
C LYS A 316 -6.82 11.33 -27.92
N GLY A 317 -6.32 10.50 -28.82
CA GLY A 317 -5.59 11.02 -29.97
C GLY A 317 -5.24 9.93 -30.94
N THR A 318 -4.41 10.31 -31.91
CA THR A 318 -3.89 9.37 -32.91
C THR A 318 -2.39 9.40 -32.89
N PHE A 319 -1.79 8.27 -33.21
CA PHE A 319 -0.35 8.16 -33.40
C PHE A 319 -0.05 7.79 -34.85
N LYS A 320 1.08 8.30 -35.37
CA LYS A 320 1.54 8.00 -36.71
C LYS A 320 3.01 7.60 -36.68
N MET A 321 3.29 6.41 -37.19
CA MET A 321 4.63 5.88 -37.42
C MET A 321 4.85 5.67 -38.92
N SER A 322 6.09 5.36 -39.30
CA SER A 322 6.46 5.10 -40.70
C SER A 322 5.69 3.94 -41.34
N ASN A 323 5.15 3.00 -40.56
CA ASN A 323 4.50 1.79 -41.04
C ASN A 323 3.15 1.45 -40.37
N ARG A 324 2.65 2.31 -39.46
CA ARG A 324 1.37 2.09 -38.76
C ARG A 324 0.81 3.40 -38.22
N SER A 325 -0.50 3.46 -38.09
CA SER A 325 -1.22 4.49 -37.34
C SER A 325 -2.34 3.84 -36.53
N GLY A 326 -2.86 4.53 -35.53
CA GLY A 326 -3.97 4.06 -34.73
C GLY A 326 -4.37 5.06 -33.67
N ASP A 327 -5.33 4.67 -32.84
CA ASP A 327 -5.90 5.52 -31.81
C ASP A 327 -5.28 5.24 -30.44
N TRP A 328 -5.10 6.31 -29.68
CA TRP A 328 -4.75 6.29 -28.27
C TRP A 328 -5.93 6.75 -27.44
N SER A 329 -6.17 6.02 -26.35
CA SER A 329 -7.06 6.45 -25.29
C SER A 329 -6.40 6.14 -23.96
N PHE A 330 -6.13 7.16 -23.17
CA PHE A 330 -5.76 7.03 -21.77
C PHE A 330 -6.95 7.48 -20.92
N VAL A 331 -7.24 6.73 -19.87
CA VAL A 331 -8.27 7.04 -18.87
C VAL A 331 -7.56 7.33 -17.56
N LYS A 332 -7.81 8.49 -16.97
CA LYS A 332 -7.18 8.90 -15.71
C LYS A 332 -7.70 8.02 -14.58
N LEU A 333 -6.79 7.36 -13.88
CA LEU A 333 -7.09 6.60 -12.68
C LEU A 333 -7.27 7.56 -11.51
N LYS A 334 -8.27 7.27 -10.70
CA LYS A 334 -8.61 8.08 -9.52
C LYS A 334 -7.61 7.76 -8.40
N ASN A 335 -6.92 8.79 -7.89
CA ASN A 335 -6.11 8.79 -6.66
C ASN A 335 -4.92 7.84 -6.57
N ALA A 336 -4.22 7.54 -7.65
CA ALA A 336 -2.91 6.92 -7.50
C ALA A 336 -1.84 8.02 -7.43
N LYS A 337 -1.12 8.08 -6.29
CA LYS A 337 0.08 8.90 -6.13
C LYS A 337 1.28 8.19 -6.76
N VAL A 338 2.24 9.00 -7.20
CA VAL A 338 3.49 8.56 -7.82
C VAL A 338 4.34 7.78 -6.80
N PRO A 339 4.69 6.51 -7.02
CA PRO A 339 5.70 5.83 -6.22
C PRO A 339 7.08 6.43 -6.52
N GLN A 340 7.85 6.79 -5.50
CA GLN A 340 9.15 7.48 -5.66
C GLN A 340 10.33 6.80 -4.95
N THR A 341 10.07 5.77 -4.14
CA THR A 341 11.13 5.11 -3.36
C THR A 341 11.53 3.76 -3.95
N GLY A 342 12.76 3.31 -3.68
CA GLY A 342 13.27 2.01 -4.14
C GLY A 342 12.37 0.82 -3.80
N PRO A 343 11.84 0.73 -2.57
CA PRO A 343 10.87 -0.30 -2.20
C PRO A 343 9.54 -0.20 -2.97
N GLU A 344 8.98 0.99 -3.13
CA GLU A 344 7.74 1.21 -3.90
C GLU A 344 7.91 0.83 -5.37
N LEU A 345 9.04 1.22 -5.97
CA LEU A 345 9.41 0.87 -7.33
C LEU A 345 9.66 -0.64 -7.47
N PHE A 346 10.33 -1.28 -6.51
CA PHE A 346 10.51 -2.72 -6.51
C PHE A 346 9.19 -3.47 -6.38
N SER A 347 8.28 -3.02 -5.52
CA SER A 347 6.98 -3.64 -5.34
C SER A 347 6.13 -3.53 -6.62
N ALA A 348 6.08 -2.33 -7.20
CA ALA A 348 5.33 -2.08 -8.43
C ALA A 348 5.84 -2.87 -9.65
N ASN A 349 7.14 -3.20 -9.69
CA ASN A 349 7.78 -3.72 -10.91
C ASN A 349 8.37 -5.13 -10.77
N CYS A 350 8.71 -5.58 -9.56
CA CYS A 350 9.59 -6.75 -9.36
C CYS A 350 9.00 -7.79 -8.40
N ALA A 351 8.23 -7.37 -7.38
CA ALA A 351 7.76 -8.24 -6.29
C ALA A 351 6.81 -9.37 -6.73
N ALA A 352 6.08 -9.18 -7.83
CA ALA A 352 5.24 -10.23 -8.40
C ALA A 352 6.06 -11.48 -8.78
N CYS A 353 7.30 -11.29 -9.23
CA CYS A 353 8.15 -12.38 -9.74
C CYS A 353 9.33 -12.72 -8.83
N HIS A 354 9.82 -11.79 -8.02
CA HIS A 354 11.03 -11.95 -7.23
C HIS A 354 10.76 -11.83 -5.73
N ASN A 355 11.25 -12.80 -4.97
CA ASN A 355 11.35 -12.66 -3.53
C ASN A 355 12.53 -11.73 -3.21
N TYR A 356 12.29 -10.64 -2.49
CA TYR A 356 13.36 -9.72 -2.06
C TYR A 356 14.03 -10.18 -0.75
N ASP A 357 13.31 -10.94 0.05
CA ASP A 357 13.66 -11.43 1.39
C ASP A 357 14.10 -12.91 1.42
N SER A 358 14.10 -13.57 0.27
CA SER A 358 14.49 -14.96 0.14
C SER A 358 15.43 -15.20 -1.02
N LYS A 359 16.27 -16.25 -0.91
CA LYS A 359 17.02 -16.82 -2.03
C LYS A 359 16.24 -17.88 -2.81
N ILE A 360 15.05 -18.26 -2.32
CA ILE A 360 14.16 -19.19 -3.00
C ILE A 360 13.58 -18.50 -4.22
N ASN A 361 13.56 -19.23 -5.33
CA ASN A 361 12.98 -18.76 -6.57
C ASN A 361 11.46 -18.71 -6.44
N LYS A 362 10.85 -17.61 -6.88
CA LYS A 362 9.41 -17.53 -7.15
C LYS A 362 9.21 -17.83 -8.63
N ILE A 363 8.86 -16.82 -9.43
CA ILE A 363 8.92 -16.90 -10.89
C ILE A 363 10.35 -16.60 -11.36
N GLY A 364 10.97 -15.59 -10.74
CA GLY A 364 12.38 -15.22 -10.85
C GLY A 364 13.20 -15.67 -9.65
N PRO A 365 14.52 -15.45 -9.69
CA PRO A 365 15.41 -15.79 -8.58
C PRO A 365 15.09 -14.97 -7.34
N GLY A 366 15.29 -15.57 -6.18
CA GLY A 366 15.30 -14.84 -4.91
C GLY A 366 16.50 -13.88 -4.83
N LEU A 367 16.25 -12.66 -4.34
CA LEU A 367 17.17 -11.52 -4.40
C LEU A 367 17.78 -11.15 -3.04
N LEU A 368 17.44 -11.87 -1.96
CA LEU A 368 18.04 -11.61 -0.65
C LEU A 368 19.57 -11.75 -0.69
N GLY A 369 20.27 -10.68 -0.35
CA GLY A 369 21.73 -10.63 -0.37
C GLY A 369 22.32 -10.77 -1.77
N LEU A 370 21.61 -10.37 -2.83
CA LEU A 370 22.10 -10.40 -4.21
C LEU A 370 23.51 -9.79 -4.32
N PHE A 371 23.71 -8.59 -3.76
CA PHE A 371 24.98 -7.87 -3.77
C PHE A 371 26.08 -8.48 -2.88
N LYS A 372 25.74 -9.44 -2.02
CA LYS A 372 26.71 -10.25 -1.26
C LYS A 372 27.21 -11.45 -2.07
N GLY A 373 26.57 -11.76 -3.21
CA GLY A 373 26.95 -12.84 -4.12
C GLY A 373 28.01 -12.42 -5.13
N ALA A 374 28.82 -13.38 -5.59
CA ALA A 374 29.84 -13.10 -6.60
C ALA A 374 29.26 -12.99 -8.03
N LYS A 375 28.15 -13.69 -8.31
CA LYS A 375 27.55 -13.79 -9.64
C LYS A 375 26.03 -13.62 -9.62
N LEU A 376 25.50 -12.94 -10.64
CA LEU A 376 24.08 -12.82 -10.91
C LEU A 376 23.47 -14.19 -11.20
N PRO A 377 22.30 -14.51 -10.62
CA PRO A 377 21.57 -15.74 -10.92
C PRO A 377 21.34 -15.92 -12.42
N TYR A 378 21.42 -17.17 -12.89
CA TYR A 378 21.27 -17.62 -14.28
C TYR A 378 22.31 -17.08 -15.29
N SER A 379 22.60 -15.77 -15.34
CA SER A 379 23.62 -15.23 -16.26
C SER A 379 25.06 -15.58 -15.88
N GLY A 380 25.35 -15.73 -14.59
CA GLY A 380 26.72 -15.93 -14.11
C GLY A 380 27.65 -14.71 -14.22
N HIS A 381 27.17 -13.56 -14.68
CA HIS A 381 27.92 -12.29 -14.68
C HIS A 381 28.25 -11.83 -13.26
N PRO A 382 29.36 -11.11 -13.03
CA PRO A 382 29.68 -10.56 -11.71
C PRO A 382 28.56 -9.68 -11.16
N VAL A 383 28.27 -9.74 -9.85
CA VAL A 383 27.31 -8.80 -9.23
C VAL A 383 27.99 -7.45 -9.04
N THR A 384 27.62 -6.49 -9.87
CA THR A 384 28.05 -5.08 -9.81
C THR A 384 26.84 -4.19 -10.06
N ASP A 385 26.87 -2.94 -9.60
CA ASP A 385 25.81 -1.95 -9.90
C ASP A 385 25.49 -1.92 -11.39
N GLU A 386 26.52 -1.89 -12.23
CA GLU A 386 26.38 -1.85 -13.68
C GLU A 386 25.70 -3.11 -14.22
N ASN A 387 26.12 -4.30 -13.79
CA ASN A 387 25.54 -5.55 -14.28
C ASN A 387 24.12 -5.79 -13.75
N VAL A 388 23.82 -5.40 -12.51
CA VAL A 388 22.46 -5.48 -11.94
C VAL A 388 21.55 -4.51 -12.68
N ARG A 389 21.98 -3.25 -12.87
CA ARG A 389 21.23 -2.27 -13.65
C ARG A 389 21.02 -2.75 -15.08
N GLN A 390 22.05 -3.27 -15.74
CA GLN A 390 21.93 -3.84 -17.07
C GLN A 390 20.98 -5.03 -17.10
N ARG A 391 20.98 -5.91 -16.10
CA ARG A 391 20.04 -7.02 -16.02
C ARG A 391 18.59 -6.54 -15.84
N ILE A 392 18.35 -5.52 -15.01
CA ILE A 392 17.01 -4.91 -14.84
C ILE A 392 16.55 -4.25 -16.15
N VAL A 393 17.42 -3.43 -16.77
CA VAL A 393 17.12 -2.71 -18.00
C VAL A 393 16.92 -3.67 -19.18
N ALA A 394 17.83 -4.62 -19.39
CA ALA A 394 17.81 -5.52 -20.52
C ALA A 394 16.90 -6.74 -20.33
N GLY A 395 16.54 -7.08 -19.09
CA GLY A 395 15.87 -8.33 -18.74
C GLY A 395 16.77 -9.54 -18.99
N GLY A 396 16.14 -10.70 -19.16
CA GLY A 396 16.75 -11.90 -19.73
C GLY A 396 16.18 -13.19 -19.14
N ASP A 397 16.38 -14.30 -19.86
CA ASP A 397 15.69 -15.57 -19.58
C ASP A 397 14.16 -15.39 -19.59
N LYS A 398 13.53 -15.38 -18.41
CA LYS A 398 12.10 -15.11 -18.19
C LYS A 398 11.82 -13.73 -17.57
N MET A 399 12.86 -12.97 -17.21
CA MET A 399 12.73 -11.65 -16.60
C MET A 399 12.45 -10.61 -17.68
N PRO A 400 11.32 -9.87 -17.62
CA PRO A 400 11.02 -8.83 -18.60
C PRO A 400 12.02 -7.65 -18.50
N PRO A 401 12.24 -6.90 -19.59
CA PRO A 401 13.11 -5.72 -19.58
C PRO A 401 12.41 -4.50 -18.98
N PHE A 402 13.08 -3.78 -18.07
CA PHE A 402 12.58 -2.56 -17.41
C PHE A 402 13.28 -1.29 -17.93
N LYS A 403 13.45 -1.16 -19.26
CA LYS A 403 14.08 0.02 -19.91
C LYS A 403 13.35 1.35 -19.69
N HIS A 404 12.20 1.29 -19.05
CA HIS A 404 11.32 2.43 -18.82
C HIS A 404 11.61 3.17 -17.52
N LEU A 405 12.28 2.50 -16.59
CA LEU A 405 12.71 3.12 -15.35
C LEU A 405 13.78 4.17 -15.66
N THR A 406 13.62 5.35 -15.10
CA THR A 406 14.59 6.43 -15.14
C THR A 406 15.86 6.07 -14.37
N ASP A 407 16.94 6.83 -14.58
CA ASP A 407 18.19 6.61 -13.85
C ASP A 407 18.03 6.79 -12.34
N ALA A 408 17.15 7.70 -11.91
CA ALA A 408 16.84 7.92 -10.50
C ALA A 408 16.07 6.73 -9.90
N GLU A 409 15.08 6.19 -10.62
CA GLU A 409 14.31 5.03 -10.20
C GLU A 409 15.16 3.75 -10.20
N LEU A 410 15.96 3.51 -11.24
CA LEU A 410 16.91 2.41 -11.29
C LEU A 410 17.91 2.49 -10.15
N LYS A 411 18.41 3.69 -9.85
CA LYS A 411 19.29 3.90 -8.70
C LYS A 411 18.56 3.57 -7.40
N ALA A 412 17.32 4.02 -7.22
CA ALA A 412 16.54 3.74 -6.03
C ALA A 412 16.28 2.22 -5.85
N ILE A 413 15.94 1.49 -6.93
CA ILE A 413 15.79 0.03 -6.90
C ILE A 413 17.13 -0.65 -6.59
N VAL A 414 18.22 -0.25 -7.26
CA VAL A 414 19.55 -0.84 -7.01
C VAL A 414 20.00 -0.60 -5.58
N ASP A 415 19.77 0.59 -5.03
CA ASP A 415 20.09 0.90 -3.64
C ASP A 415 19.23 0.08 -2.67
N TYR A 416 17.95 -0.14 -2.99
CA TYR A 416 17.11 -1.07 -2.23
C TYR A 416 17.63 -2.51 -2.30
N LEU A 417 17.98 -3.02 -3.48
CA LEU A 417 18.56 -4.36 -3.66
C LEU A 417 19.88 -4.55 -2.91
N LYS A 418 20.66 -3.49 -2.70
CA LYS A 418 21.87 -3.52 -1.87
C LYS A 418 21.57 -3.61 -0.37
N SER A 419 20.41 -3.10 0.06
CA SER A 419 19.99 -3.19 1.47
C SER A 419 19.48 -4.58 1.87
N LEU A 420 19.11 -5.43 0.90
CA LEU A 420 18.75 -6.84 1.09
C LEU A 420 20.00 -7.70 1.40
#